data_AF-A0A4Q9M2V7-F1
#
_entry.id   AF-A0A4Q9M2V7-F1
#
_cell.length_a   1.000
_cell.length_b   1.000
_cell.length_c   1.000
_cell.angle_alpha   90.00
_cell.angle_beta   90.00
_cell.angle_gamma   90.00
#
_symmetry.space_group_name_H-M   'P 1'
#
loop_
_entity.id
_entity.type
_entity.pdbx_description
1 polymer ?
#
loop_
_entity_poly.entity_id
_entity_poly.type
_entity_poly.pdbx_seq_one_letter_code
_entity_poly.pdbx_strand_id
1 'polypeptide(L)'
;MPTLDHTSLLLTLFVDMPHVVMWPNFQALTQLTVVPFSPECTAQDLEMEEEAYQYARAFVAAWKTKQANTSMRDDMDGRLKFMRGKLDQWHEGRNHTRQWLSQKWDEWAFSEVVTEVFEAAGYDTWEFHKRNGAQEWMSADDAEIYRVFRPLAVRFFGQECLLSGDGMVNPKLKPFIKALAYLNWEKLSKRWTRALKQLRTSHHTLVKDLEKLKAHDSLTLKEITSIIGRIKNIITKGMKFGLEEVNKITE
;
A
#
# COMPACT_ATOMS: atom_id res chain seq x y z
N MET A 1 -2.42 -14.82 -1.08
CA MET A 1 -3.36 -14.29 -0.07
C MET A 1 -4.47 -13.55 -0.78
N PRO A 2 -5.73 -13.56 -0.29
CA PRO A 2 -6.74 -12.66 -0.81
C PRO A 2 -6.27 -11.22 -0.58
N THR A 3 -6.28 -10.41 -1.64
CA THR A 3 -5.79 -9.02 -1.62
C THR A 3 -6.65 -8.19 -0.67
N LEU A 4 -6.21 -8.06 0.57
CA LEU A 4 -6.68 -7.05 1.52
C LEU A 4 -6.35 -5.68 0.94
N ASP A 5 -7.29 -4.75 1.00
CA ASP A 5 -7.05 -3.34 0.70
C ASP A 5 -6.94 -2.55 2.01
N HIS A 6 -6.36 -1.35 1.94
CA HIS A 6 -6.19 -0.47 3.11
C HIS A 6 -7.53 -0.20 3.83
N THR A 7 -8.61 -0.04 3.07
CA THR A 7 -9.97 0.14 3.61
C THR A 7 -10.37 -1.03 4.50
N SER A 8 -10.26 -2.26 4.02
CA SER A 8 -10.63 -3.46 4.77
C SER A 8 -9.77 -3.62 6.02
N LEU A 9 -8.49 -3.25 5.95
CA LEU A 9 -7.58 -3.28 7.09
C LEU A 9 -7.99 -2.30 8.18
N LEU A 10 -8.22 -1.03 7.83
CA LEU A 10 -8.62 -0.01 8.80
C LEU A 10 -9.99 -0.29 9.41
N LEU A 11 -10.95 -0.73 8.58
CA LEU A 11 -12.27 -1.10 9.09
C LEU A 11 -12.19 -2.27 10.06
N THR A 12 -11.34 -3.27 9.78
CA THR A 12 -11.08 -4.39 10.70
C THR A 12 -10.44 -3.90 11.99
N LEU A 13 -9.46 -2.98 11.91
CA LEU A 13 -8.83 -2.37 13.09
C LEU A 13 -9.85 -1.66 13.99
N PHE A 14 -10.69 -0.80 13.42
CA PHE A 14 -11.71 -0.05 14.19
C PHE A 14 -12.77 -0.95 14.82
N VAL A 15 -13.09 -2.08 14.18
CA VAL A 15 -14.07 -3.03 14.70
C VAL A 15 -13.47 -3.94 15.77
N ASP A 16 -12.30 -4.52 15.51
CA ASP A 16 -11.73 -5.56 16.37
C ASP A 16 -10.90 -4.95 17.53
N MET A 17 -10.42 -3.71 17.37
CA MET A 17 -9.64 -2.99 18.37
C MET A 17 -10.02 -1.49 18.47
N PRO A 18 -11.27 -1.15 18.80
CA PRO A 18 -11.75 0.24 18.83
C PRO A 18 -10.93 1.17 19.74
N HIS A 19 -10.39 0.66 20.84
CA HIS A 19 -9.62 1.44 21.82
C HIS A 19 -8.30 2.01 21.28
N VAL A 20 -7.78 1.52 20.14
CA VAL A 20 -6.54 2.06 19.54
C VAL A 20 -6.69 3.50 19.10
N VAL A 21 -7.93 3.95 18.84
CA VAL A 21 -8.24 5.35 18.52
C VAL A 21 -7.84 6.30 19.65
N MET A 22 -7.86 5.80 20.89
CA MET A 22 -7.47 6.59 22.07
C MET A 22 -5.98 6.47 22.40
N TRP A 23 -5.20 5.71 21.63
CA TRP A 23 -3.78 5.58 21.88
C TRP A 23 -3.04 6.82 21.38
N PRO A 24 -2.17 7.44 22.18
CA PRO A 24 -1.55 8.74 21.88
C PRO A 24 -0.94 8.84 20.48
N ASN A 25 -0.16 7.84 20.05
CA ASN A 25 0.47 7.86 18.74
C ASN A 25 -0.55 7.77 17.60
N PHE A 26 -1.54 6.90 17.73
CA PHE A 26 -2.53 6.71 16.68
C PHE A 26 -3.48 7.91 16.61
N GLN A 27 -3.87 8.45 17.76
CA GLN A 27 -4.62 9.69 17.87
C GLN A 27 -3.83 10.88 17.31
N ALA A 28 -2.53 10.98 17.55
CA ALA A 28 -1.70 12.05 16.99
C ALA A 28 -1.62 11.97 15.46
N LEU A 29 -1.58 10.76 14.90
CA LEU A 29 -1.57 10.55 13.44
C LEU A 29 -2.94 10.84 12.81
N THR A 30 -4.02 10.41 13.46
CA THR A 30 -5.37 10.41 12.85
C THR A 30 -6.25 11.58 13.28
N GLN A 31 -5.90 12.23 14.38
CA GLN A 31 -6.70 13.26 15.09
C GLN A 31 -8.10 12.76 15.50
N LEU A 32 -8.34 11.44 15.47
CA LEU A 32 -9.61 10.85 15.86
C LEU A 32 -9.79 10.92 17.39
N THR A 33 -10.93 11.44 17.82
CA THR A 33 -11.35 11.48 19.22
C THR A 33 -12.44 10.47 19.54
N VAL A 34 -13.11 9.95 18.50
CA VAL A 34 -14.17 8.94 18.58
C VAL A 34 -13.90 7.84 17.56
N VAL A 35 -14.31 6.62 17.88
CA VAL A 35 -14.14 5.48 16.97
C VAL A 35 -15.08 5.65 15.77
N PRO A 36 -14.58 5.60 14.52
CA PRO A 36 -15.42 5.77 13.35
C PRO A 36 -16.57 4.76 13.30
N PHE A 37 -17.79 5.26 13.00
CA PHE A 37 -19.02 4.47 12.90
C PHE A 37 -19.41 3.70 14.18
N SER A 38 -18.90 4.13 15.34
CA SER A 38 -19.39 3.70 16.65
C SER A 38 -20.76 4.32 16.96
N PRO A 39 -21.50 3.81 17.97
CA PRO A 39 -22.75 4.43 18.40
C PRO A 39 -22.61 5.91 18.78
N GLU A 40 -21.45 6.31 19.31
CA GLU A 40 -21.14 7.65 19.79
C GLU A 40 -20.63 8.58 18.67
N CYS A 41 -20.24 8.04 17.53
CA CYS A 41 -19.77 8.78 16.37
C CYS A 41 -20.94 9.44 15.63
N THR A 42 -20.73 10.67 15.18
CA THR A 42 -21.68 11.42 14.34
C THR A 42 -21.11 11.63 12.93
N ALA A 43 -21.95 12.12 12.01
CA ALA A 43 -21.50 12.50 10.67
C ALA A 43 -20.47 13.64 10.71
N GLN A 44 -20.63 14.57 11.65
CA GLN A 44 -19.72 15.70 11.85
C GLN A 44 -18.32 15.24 12.28
N ASP A 45 -18.22 14.23 13.16
CA ASP A 45 -16.93 13.70 13.61
C ASP A 45 -16.10 13.10 12.46
N LEU A 46 -16.77 12.65 11.40
CA LEU A 46 -16.14 12.07 10.22
C LEU A 46 -16.09 13.03 9.03
N GLU A 47 -16.60 14.26 9.18
CA GLU A 47 -16.71 15.24 8.09
C GLU A 47 -17.49 14.67 6.89
N MET A 48 -18.52 13.87 7.16
CA MET A 48 -19.37 13.24 6.15
C MET A 48 -20.73 13.92 6.09
N GLU A 49 -21.34 13.92 4.90
CA GLU A 49 -22.75 14.25 4.74
C GLU A 49 -23.64 13.25 5.50
N GLU A 50 -24.72 13.72 6.12
CA GLU A 50 -25.55 12.91 7.02
C GLU A 50 -26.12 11.66 6.33
N GLU A 51 -26.62 11.80 5.10
CA GLU A 51 -27.15 10.67 4.33
C GLU A 51 -26.05 9.63 4.04
N ALA A 52 -24.88 10.07 3.59
CA ALA A 52 -23.73 9.20 3.34
C ALA A 52 -23.25 8.50 4.62
N TYR A 53 -23.26 9.22 5.75
CA TYR A 53 -22.93 8.68 7.06
C TYR A 53 -23.90 7.57 7.47
N GLN A 54 -25.21 7.75 7.32
CA GLN A 54 -26.19 6.72 7.67
C GLN A 54 -26.02 5.44 6.83
N TYR A 55 -25.79 5.57 5.52
CA TYR A 55 -25.47 4.41 4.67
C TYR A 55 -24.19 3.70 5.12
N ALA A 56 -23.12 4.46 5.37
CA ALA A 56 -21.84 3.92 5.82
C ALA A 56 -21.98 3.21 7.18
N ARG A 57 -22.66 3.83 8.15
CA ARG A 57 -22.91 3.28 9.48
C ARG A 57 -23.71 1.97 9.40
N ALA A 58 -24.77 1.93 8.58
CA ALA A 58 -25.56 0.72 8.38
C ALA A 58 -24.71 -0.41 7.77
N PHE A 59 -23.89 -0.10 6.76
CA PHE A 59 -22.95 -1.05 6.19
C PHE A 59 -21.92 -1.55 7.22
N VAL A 60 -21.31 -0.67 8.02
CA VAL A 60 -20.33 -1.05 9.03
C VAL A 60 -20.97 -1.90 10.13
N ALA A 61 -22.21 -1.63 10.52
CA ALA A 61 -22.96 -2.49 11.44
C ALA A 61 -23.14 -3.90 10.84
N ALA A 62 -23.52 -4.01 9.56
CA ALA A 62 -23.61 -5.30 8.88
C ALA A 62 -22.25 -5.98 8.70
N TRP A 63 -21.18 -5.21 8.50
CA TRP A 63 -19.82 -5.71 8.41
C TRP A 63 -19.37 -6.39 9.71
N LYS A 64 -19.68 -5.78 10.86
CA LYS A 64 -19.36 -6.33 12.19
C LYS A 64 -19.93 -7.73 12.38
N THR A 65 -21.13 -7.99 11.84
CA THR A 65 -21.82 -9.29 11.96
C THR A 65 -21.33 -10.35 10.98
N LYS A 66 -20.44 -10.02 10.03
CA LYS A 66 -19.84 -10.99 9.10
C LYS A 66 -18.67 -11.79 9.67
N GLN A 67 -18.49 -11.81 11.00
CA GLN A 67 -17.62 -12.80 11.65
C GLN A 67 -18.17 -14.20 11.39
N ALA A 68 -17.30 -15.13 10.97
CA ALA A 68 -17.66 -16.52 10.78
C ALA A 68 -17.20 -17.31 12.03
N ASN A 69 -17.97 -18.32 12.43
CA ASN A 69 -17.71 -19.13 13.63
C ASN A 69 -16.45 -20.03 13.57
N THR A 70 -15.43 -19.71 12.79
CA THR A 70 -14.26 -20.56 12.57
C THR A 70 -13.07 -19.72 12.12
N SER A 71 -11.96 -19.83 12.85
CA SER A 71 -10.60 -19.36 12.54
C SER A 71 -10.41 -17.96 11.92
N MET A 72 -9.42 -17.20 12.44
CA MET A 72 -9.09 -15.83 12.02
C MET A 72 -8.83 -15.66 10.50
N ARG A 73 -8.55 -16.76 9.78
CA ARG A 73 -8.36 -16.79 8.33
C ARG A 73 -9.68 -16.83 7.55
N ASP A 74 -10.69 -17.57 8.02
CA ASP A 74 -12.00 -17.62 7.37
C ASP A 74 -12.83 -16.36 7.69
N ASP A 75 -12.59 -15.76 8.86
CA ASP A 75 -13.15 -14.46 9.28
C ASP A 75 -12.84 -13.32 8.30
N MET A 76 -11.58 -13.26 7.86
CA MET A 76 -11.14 -12.27 6.88
C MET A 76 -11.75 -12.56 5.50
N ASP A 77 -11.93 -13.82 5.11
CA ASP A 77 -12.50 -14.17 3.82
C ASP A 77 -13.98 -13.80 3.68
N GLY A 78 -14.79 -14.02 4.73
CA GLY A 78 -16.20 -13.62 4.75
C GLY A 78 -16.38 -12.10 4.67
N ARG A 79 -15.63 -11.38 5.49
CA ARG A 79 -15.53 -9.92 5.47
C ARG A 79 -15.05 -9.41 4.09
N LEU A 80 -13.96 -9.93 3.55
CA LEU A 80 -13.44 -9.52 2.23
C LEU A 80 -14.42 -9.78 1.09
N LYS A 81 -15.15 -10.91 1.11
CA LYS A 81 -16.24 -11.16 0.14
C LYS A 81 -17.34 -10.12 0.27
N PHE A 82 -17.71 -9.78 1.50
CA PHE A 82 -18.73 -8.76 1.76
C PHE A 82 -18.31 -7.36 1.31
N MET A 83 -17.04 -6.98 1.47
CA MET A 83 -16.48 -5.75 0.87
C MET A 83 -16.66 -5.76 -0.66
N ARG A 84 -16.40 -6.89 -1.31
CA ARG A 84 -16.33 -6.98 -2.78
C ARG A 84 -17.69 -7.09 -3.45
N GLY A 85 -18.78 -7.13 -2.69
CA GLY A 85 -20.14 -7.08 -3.25
C GLY A 85 -20.36 -5.83 -4.11
N LYS A 86 -21.06 -6.00 -5.24
CA LYS A 86 -21.22 -4.94 -6.24
C LYS A 86 -22.64 -4.41 -6.38
N LEU A 87 -23.66 -5.22 -6.11
CA LEU A 87 -25.07 -4.90 -6.40
C LEU A 87 -25.99 -5.48 -5.30
N ASP A 88 -25.73 -5.12 -4.05
CA ASP A 88 -26.60 -5.47 -2.93
C ASP A 88 -27.00 -4.21 -2.15
N GLN A 89 -27.91 -4.36 -1.19
CA GLN A 89 -28.42 -3.27 -0.37
C GLN A 89 -27.35 -2.49 0.41
N TRP A 90 -26.11 -2.98 0.47
CA TRP A 90 -24.99 -2.35 1.16
C TRP A 90 -24.04 -1.60 0.22
N HIS A 91 -24.36 -1.51 -1.07
CA HIS A 91 -23.50 -0.89 -2.08
C HIS A 91 -23.15 0.56 -1.74
N GLU A 92 -24.13 1.41 -1.45
CA GLU A 92 -23.91 2.82 -1.12
C GLU A 92 -23.03 2.96 0.13
N GLY A 93 -23.39 2.25 1.21
CA GLY A 93 -22.62 2.28 2.46
C GLY A 93 -21.17 1.83 2.28
N ARG A 94 -20.91 0.82 1.44
CA ARG A 94 -19.55 0.39 1.09
C ARG A 94 -18.78 1.47 0.35
N ASN A 95 -19.41 2.14 -0.60
CA ASN A 95 -18.74 3.16 -1.40
C ASN A 95 -18.38 4.37 -0.55
N HIS A 96 -19.31 4.87 0.26
CA HIS A 96 -19.04 5.98 1.18
C HIS A 96 -17.95 5.63 2.20
N THR A 97 -18.00 4.42 2.77
CA THR A 97 -16.94 3.95 3.70
C THR A 97 -15.57 3.85 3.02
N ARG A 98 -15.52 3.32 1.78
CA ARG A 98 -14.29 3.25 0.99
C ARG A 98 -13.72 4.61 0.67
N GLN A 99 -14.57 5.51 0.18
CA GLN A 99 -14.16 6.85 -0.20
C GLN A 99 -13.58 7.58 1.00
N TRP A 100 -14.30 7.56 2.13
CA TRP A 100 -13.86 8.18 3.37
C TRP A 100 -12.54 7.58 3.87
N LEU A 101 -12.42 6.26 3.99
CA LEU A 101 -11.18 5.61 4.43
C LEU A 101 -10.01 5.82 3.46
N SER A 102 -10.26 5.89 2.16
CA SER A 102 -9.22 6.19 1.17
C SER A 102 -8.72 7.62 1.30
N GLN A 103 -9.62 8.58 1.48
CA GLN A 103 -9.26 9.97 1.71
C GLN A 103 -8.47 10.11 3.01
N LYS A 104 -8.97 9.53 4.11
CA LYS A 104 -8.30 9.58 5.40
C LYS A 104 -6.94 8.86 5.41
N TRP A 105 -6.80 7.78 4.64
CA TRP A 105 -5.50 7.14 4.46
C TRP A 105 -4.42 8.11 3.95
N ASP A 106 -4.79 8.93 2.97
CA ASP A 106 -3.90 9.91 2.37
C ASP A 106 -3.69 11.11 3.31
N GLU A 107 -4.76 11.63 3.92
CA GLU A 107 -4.68 12.74 4.89
C GLU A 107 -3.84 12.42 6.12
N TRP A 108 -3.91 11.19 6.63
CA TRP A 108 -3.11 10.74 7.76
C TRP A 108 -1.67 10.37 7.38
N ALA A 109 -1.30 10.54 6.11
CA ALA A 109 0.03 10.22 5.58
C ALA A 109 0.48 8.77 5.92
N PHE A 110 -0.44 7.82 5.97
CA PHE A 110 -0.13 6.44 6.36
C PHE A 110 0.88 5.78 5.42
N SER A 111 0.84 6.15 4.14
CA SER A 111 1.85 5.69 3.18
C SER A 111 3.24 6.23 3.46
N GLU A 112 3.39 7.46 3.95
CA GLU A 112 4.69 8.03 4.32
C GLU A 112 5.24 7.31 5.55
N VAL A 113 4.40 7.11 6.57
CA VAL A 113 4.74 6.36 7.78
C VAL A 113 5.26 4.95 7.44
N VAL A 114 4.59 4.25 6.53
CA VAL A 114 5.02 2.92 6.11
C VAL A 114 6.35 3.00 5.35
N THR A 115 6.50 3.94 4.41
CA THR A 115 7.74 4.12 3.65
C THR A 115 8.92 4.42 4.56
N GLU A 116 8.80 5.37 5.50
CA GLU A 116 9.84 5.72 6.47
C GLU A 116 10.34 4.48 7.23
N VAL A 117 9.41 3.64 7.69
CA VAL A 117 9.76 2.42 8.44
C VAL A 117 10.44 1.38 7.54
N PHE A 118 9.98 1.23 6.30
CA PHE A 118 10.62 0.34 5.34
C PHE A 118 12.06 0.80 5.05
N GLU A 119 12.26 2.07 4.74
CA GLU A 119 13.57 2.66 4.47
C GLU A 119 14.52 2.52 5.66
N ALA A 120 14.06 2.85 6.87
CA ALA A 120 14.84 2.71 8.10
C ALA A 120 15.26 1.24 8.37
N ALA A 121 14.46 0.28 7.94
CA ALA A 121 14.76 -1.15 8.04
C ALA A 121 15.57 -1.70 6.85
N GLY A 122 16.02 -0.85 5.92
CA GLY A 122 16.80 -1.24 4.75
C GLY A 122 15.97 -1.82 3.60
N TYR A 123 14.65 -1.63 3.64
CA TYR A 123 13.69 -2.05 2.60
C TYR A 123 13.30 -0.91 1.66
N ASP A 124 14.20 0.06 1.41
CA ASP A 124 14.08 0.86 0.21
C ASP A 124 13.99 -0.11 -0.98
N THR A 125 12.85 -0.11 -1.66
CA THR A 125 12.51 -1.23 -2.55
C THR A 125 13.51 -1.34 -3.70
N TRP A 126 14.07 -0.23 -4.17
CA TRP A 126 15.06 -0.22 -5.24
C TRP A 126 16.41 -0.73 -4.79
N GLU A 127 16.97 -0.15 -3.75
CA GLU A 127 18.24 -0.58 -3.17
C GLU A 127 18.17 -2.04 -2.70
N PHE A 128 17.03 -2.45 -2.15
CA PHE A 128 16.81 -3.83 -1.73
C PHE A 128 16.89 -4.79 -2.92
N HIS A 129 16.06 -4.60 -3.96
CA HIS A 129 16.08 -5.51 -5.12
C HIS A 129 17.42 -5.49 -5.84
N LYS A 130 18.06 -4.32 -5.93
CA LYS A 130 19.40 -4.16 -6.52
C LYS A 130 20.47 -4.94 -5.77
N ARG A 131 20.56 -4.79 -4.44
CA ARG A 131 21.54 -5.50 -3.60
C ARG A 131 21.33 -7.02 -3.65
N ASN A 132 20.08 -7.45 -3.77
CA ASN A 132 19.73 -8.86 -3.88
C ASN A 132 19.80 -9.41 -5.32
N GLY A 133 20.20 -8.60 -6.30
CA GLY A 133 20.27 -9.00 -7.71
C GLY A 133 18.93 -9.48 -8.27
N ALA A 134 17.82 -9.08 -7.65
CA ALA A 134 16.50 -9.53 -8.04
C ALA A 134 16.16 -8.97 -9.43
N GLN A 135 15.56 -9.81 -10.26
CA GLN A 135 15.08 -9.47 -11.61
C GLN A 135 13.55 -9.43 -11.67
N GLU A 136 12.92 -10.07 -10.69
CA GLU A 136 11.49 -10.17 -10.50
C GLU A 136 11.13 -9.71 -9.09
N TRP A 137 9.84 -9.52 -8.83
CA TRP A 137 9.39 -9.12 -7.50
C TRP A 137 9.66 -10.27 -6.52
N MET A 138 10.24 -9.93 -5.38
CA MET A 138 10.45 -10.88 -4.28
C MET A 138 9.21 -10.95 -3.41
N SER A 139 8.85 -12.15 -2.96
CA SER A 139 7.74 -12.30 -2.02
C SER A 139 8.08 -11.64 -0.68
N ALA A 140 7.05 -11.31 0.11
CA ALA A 140 7.23 -10.74 1.44
C ALA A 140 8.00 -11.68 2.38
N ASP A 141 7.76 -12.98 2.25
CA ASP A 141 8.40 -14.02 3.05
C ASP A 141 9.89 -14.15 2.68
N ASP A 142 10.21 -14.20 1.38
CA ASP A 142 11.60 -14.26 0.90
C ASP A 142 12.39 -13.00 1.22
N ALA A 143 11.73 -11.85 1.23
CA ALA A 143 12.33 -10.58 1.63
C ALA A 143 12.42 -10.41 3.15
N GLU A 144 11.92 -11.35 3.94
CA GLU A 144 11.95 -11.32 5.40
C GLU A 144 11.33 -10.05 6.02
N ILE A 145 10.28 -9.49 5.39
CA ILE A 145 9.72 -8.20 5.83
C ILE A 145 9.09 -8.23 7.24
N TYR A 146 9.03 -9.38 7.89
CA TYR A 146 8.63 -9.49 9.29
C TYR A 146 9.47 -8.59 10.23
N ARG A 147 10.70 -8.24 9.82
CA ARG A 147 11.56 -7.28 10.53
C ARG A 147 10.93 -5.89 10.69
N VAL A 148 10.04 -5.48 9.78
CA VAL A 148 9.34 -4.18 9.87
C VAL A 148 8.12 -4.21 10.78
N PHE A 149 7.65 -5.38 11.22
CA PHE A 149 6.38 -5.47 11.96
C PHE A 149 6.41 -4.69 13.28
N ARG A 150 7.42 -4.91 14.12
CA ARG A 150 7.52 -4.20 15.40
C ARG A 150 7.74 -2.70 15.21
N PRO A 151 8.68 -2.24 14.35
CA PRO A 151 8.81 -0.82 14.03
C PRO A 151 7.51 -0.18 13.53
N LEU A 152 6.79 -0.84 12.61
CA LEU A 152 5.49 -0.35 12.13
C LEU A 152 4.48 -0.23 13.27
N ALA A 153 4.37 -1.26 14.11
CA ALA A 153 3.45 -1.24 15.24
C ALA A 153 3.75 -0.07 16.18
N VAL A 154 5.01 0.11 16.58
CA VAL A 154 5.41 1.21 17.46
C VAL A 154 5.19 2.57 16.81
N ARG A 155 5.45 2.69 15.51
CA ARG A 155 5.27 3.96 14.78
C ARG A 155 3.80 4.38 14.73
N PHE A 156 2.89 3.46 14.44
CA PHE A 156 1.45 3.74 14.39
C PHE A 156 0.79 3.87 15.76
N PHE A 157 1.20 3.05 16.71
CA PHE A 157 0.42 2.77 17.92
C PHE A 157 1.16 3.07 19.23
N GLY A 158 2.45 3.43 19.18
CA GLY A 158 3.24 3.73 20.36
C GLY A 158 3.73 2.47 21.09
N GLN A 159 4.22 2.63 22.31
CA GLN A 159 4.70 1.50 23.13
C GLN A 159 3.54 0.64 23.66
N GLU A 160 2.33 1.19 23.67
CA GLU A 160 1.06 0.56 24.04
C GLU A 160 0.75 -0.67 23.18
N CYS A 161 1.31 -0.72 21.97
CA CYS A 161 1.17 -1.89 21.09
C CYS A 161 1.99 -3.10 21.53
N LEU A 162 2.91 -2.94 22.49
CA LEU A 162 3.82 -4.00 22.94
C LEU A 162 3.31 -4.66 24.21
N LEU A 163 3.45 -5.98 24.29
CA LEU A 163 3.22 -6.72 25.52
C LEU A 163 4.35 -6.44 26.53
N SER A 164 3.98 -6.31 27.80
CA SER A 164 4.93 -6.14 28.90
C SER A 164 5.77 -7.41 29.07
N GLY A 165 7.10 -7.30 28.94
CA GLY A 165 8.04 -8.39 29.18
C GLY A 165 8.98 -8.66 27.99
N ASP A 166 8.43 -9.11 26.87
CA ASP A 166 9.21 -9.50 25.69
C ASP A 166 9.24 -8.43 24.58
N GLY A 167 8.45 -7.37 24.73
CA GLY A 167 8.34 -6.31 23.73
C GLY A 167 7.74 -6.77 22.40
N MET A 168 7.00 -7.89 22.40
CA MET A 168 6.29 -8.40 21.24
C MET A 168 5.04 -7.58 20.95
N VAL A 169 4.72 -7.43 19.66
CA VAL A 169 3.48 -6.76 19.24
C VAL A 169 2.27 -7.54 19.74
N ASN A 170 1.30 -6.83 20.30
CA ASN A 170 0.03 -7.36 20.77
C ASN A 170 -0.56 -8.33 19.72
N PRO A 171 -0.89 -9.59 20.10
CA PRO A 171 -1.42 -10.60 19.18
C PRO A 171 -2.66 -10.15 18.41
N LYS A 172 -3.46 -9.24 18.95
CA LYS A 172 -4.63 -8.67 18.27
C LYS A 172 -4.26 -7.67 17.16
N LEU A 173 -3.14 -6.95 17.30
CA LEU A 173 -2.61 -6.02 16.30
C LEU A 173 -1.75 -6.70 15.23
N LYS A 174 -1.12 -7.83 15.58
CA LYS A 174 -0.19 -8.55 14.69
C LYS A 174 -0.78 -8.85 13.29
N PRO A 175 -2.05 -9.28 13.14
CA PRO A 175 -2.64 -9.50 11.82
C PRO A 175 -2.76 -8.22 10.99
N PHE A 176 -3.18 -7.11 11.60
CA PHE A 176 -3.25 -5.80 10.94
C PHE A 176 -1.87 -5.36 10.45
N ILE A 177 -0.88 -5.37 11.34
CA ILE A 177 0.50 -4.98 11.02
C ILE A 177 1.12 -5.86 9.94
N LYS A 178 0.94 -7.19 10.05
CA LYS A 178 1.42 -8.14 9.05
C LYS A 178 0.79 -7.85 7.69
N ALA A 179 -0.53 -7.71 7.63
CA ALA A 179 -1.22 -7.47 6.38
C ALA A 179 -0.85 -6.10 5.78
N LEU A 180 -0.68 -5.08 6.61
CA LEU A 180 -0.22 -3.75 6.20
C LEU A 180 1.17 -3.82 5.54
N ALA A 181 2.12 -4.48 6.20
CA ALA A 181 3.48 -4.65 5.67
C ALA A 181 3.48 -5.45 4.35
N TYR A 182 2.75 -6.56 4.30
CA TYR A 182 2.69 -7.43 3.11
C TYR A 182 2.06 -6.71 1.93
N LEU A 183 0.95 -6.00 2.15
CA LEU A 183 0.27 -5.25 1.11
C LEU A 183 1.17 -4.16 0.51
N ASN A 184 1.88 -3.41 1.36
CA ASN A 184 2.78 -2.35 0.89
C ASN A 184 4.00 -2.92 0.19
N TRP A 185 4.63 -3.97 0.74
CA TRP A 185 5.74 -4.65 0.07
C TRP A 185 5.36 -5.20 -1.30
N GLU A 186 4.24 -5.92 -1.40
CA GLU A 186 3.78 -6.45 -2.68
C GLU A 186 3.51 -5.32 -3.69
N LYS A 187 2.88 -4.23 -3.26
CA LYS A 187 2.60 -3.07 -4.12
C LYS A 187 3.89 -2.44 -4.63
N LEU A 188 4.87 -2.22 -3.74
CA LEU A 188 6.16 -1.61 -4.08
C LEU A 188 6.99 -2.54 -4.97
N SER A 189 7.15 -3.81 -4.62
CA SER A 189 7.92 -4.79 -5.38
C SER A 189 7.32 -5.04 -6.78
N LYS A 190 5.98 -5.13 -6.90
CA LYS A 190 5.34 -5.22 -8.22
C LYS A 190 5.55 -3.96 -9.06
N ARG A 191 5.53 -2.77 -8.43
CA ARG A 191 5.81 -1.50 -9.11
C ARG A 191 7.25 -1.45 -9.62
N TRP A 192 8.20 -1.92 -8.81
CA TRP A 192 9.60 -2.06 -9.17
C TRP A 192 9.79 -2.95 -10.41
N THR A 193 9.23 -4.17 -10.42
CA THR A 193 9.35 -5.08 -11.57
C THR A 193 8.74 -4.48 -12.84
N ARG A 194 7.59 -3.82 -12.73
CA ARG A 194 6.96 -3.13 -13.87
C ARG A 194 7.85 -2.00 -14.41
N ALA A 195 8.45 -1.22 -13.53
CA ALA A 195 9.36 -0.14 -13.91
C ALA A 195 10.62 -0.68 -14.60
N LEU A 196 11.24 -1.74 -14.06
CA LEU A 196 12.39 -2.40 -14.66
C LEU A 196 12.06 -2.97 -16.04
N LYS A 197 10.92 -3.66 -16.19
CA LYS A 197 10.46 -4.17 -17.49
C LYS A 197 10.28 -3.04 -18.51
N GLN A 198 9.65 -1.94 -18.11
CA GLN A 198 9.47 -0.78 -18.98
C GLN A 198 10.81 -0.14 -19.39
N LEU A 199 11.78 -0.06 -18.47
CA LEU A 199 13.11 0.45 -18.76
C LEU A 199 13.81 -0.40 -19.82
N ARG A 200 13.80 -1.73 -19.65
CA ARG A 200 14.36 -2.69 -20.61
C ARG A 200 13.73 -2.58 -21.99
N THR A 201 12.41 -2.54 -22.06
CA THR A 201 11.70 -2.38 -23.34
C THR A 201 12.06 -1.05 -24.01
N SER A 202 12.17 0.03 -23.23
CA SER A 202 12.54 1.36 -23.76
C SER A 202 13.97 1.35 -24.32
N HIS A 203 14.91 0.74 -23.58
CA HIS A 203 16.29 0.57 -24.02
C HIS A 203 16.40 -0.26 -25.30
N HIS A 204 15.79 -1.46 -25.33
CA HIS A 204 15.80 -2.34 -26.50
C HIS A 204 15.26 -1.65 -27.76
N THR A 205 14.20 -0.86 -27.59
CA THR A 205 13.59 -0.12 -28.70
C THR A 205 14.50 1.03 -29.16
N LEU A 206 15.19 1.71 -28.23
CA LEU A 206 16.18 2.72 -28.57
C LEU A 206 17.35 2.13 -29.37
N VAL A 207 17.92 1.00 -28.92
CA VAL A 207 19.02 0.32 -29.61
C VAL A 207 18.60 -0.07 -31.03
N LYS A 208 17.44 -0.70 -31.19
CA LYS A 208 16.89 -1.05 -32.52
C LYS A 208 16.70 0.16 -33.44
N ASP A 209 16.21 1.27 -32.90
CA ASP A 209 16.03 2.48 -33.70
C ASP A 209 17.39 3.06 -34.10
N LEU A 210 18.38 3.08 -33.20
CA LEU A 210 19.75 3.52 -33.52
C LEU A 210 20.42 2.60 -34.56
N GLU A 211 20.20 1.29 -34.50
CA GLU A 211 20.70 0.32 -35.49
C GLU A 211 20.09 0.54 -36.87
N LYS A 212 18.77 0.78 -36.95
CA LYS A 212 18.10 1.14 -38.22
C LYS A 212 18.66 2.42 -38.82
N LEU A 213 19.06 3.36 -37.97
CA LEU A 213 19.63 4.63 -38.41
C LEU A 213 21.07 4.53 -38.87
N LYS A 214 21.86 3.61 -38.32
CA LYS A 214 23.18 3.28 -38.89
C LYS A 214 23.09 2.75 -40.33
N ALA A 215 21.94 2.25 -40.76
CA ALA A 215 21.72 1.73 -42.10
C ALA A 215 21.17 2.77 -43.11
N HIS A 216 20.88 4.01 -42.69
CA HIS A 216 20.36 5.08 -43.54
C HIS A 216 21.25 6.34 -43.47
N ASP A 217 21.67 6.86 -44.63
CA ASP A 217 22.62 7.98 -44.73
C ASP A 217 22.07 9.35 -44.25
N SER A 218 20.77 9.47 -43.99
CA SER A 218 20.16 10.73 -43.54
C SER A 218 19.02 10.52 -42.56
N LEU A 219 19.06 11.27 -41.46
CA LEU A 219 18.06 11.29 -40.40
C LEU A 219 17.05 12.43 -40.61
N THR A 220 15.75 12.15 -40.46
CA THR A 220 14.75 13.22 -40.41
C THR A 220 14.72 13.88 -39.02
N LEU A 221 14.35 15.16 -38.97
CA LEU A 221 14.16 15.90 -37.70
C LEU A 221 13.16 15.21 -36.75
N LYS A 222 12.13 14.55 -37.31
CA LYS A 222 11.12 13.81 -36.55
C LYS A 222 11.73 12.59 -35.84
N GLU A 223 12.60 11.85 -36.52
CA GLU A 223 13.31 10.70 -35.96
C GLU A 223 14.29 11.12 -34.87
N ILE A 224 15.05 12.20 -35.10
CA ILE A 224 15.95 12.79 -34.11
C ILE A 224 15.17 13.19 -32.85
N THR A 225 14.04 13.88 -33.02
CA THR A 225 13.21 14.33 -31.89
C THR A 225 12.61 13.16 -31.11
N SER A 226 12.17 12.11 -31.81
CA SER A 226 11.68 10.87 -31.19
C SER A 226 12.75 10.19 -30.33
N ILE A 227 13.98 10.09 -30.85
CA ILE A 227 15.11 9.48 -30.16
C ILE A 227 15.52 10.28 -28.94
N ILE A 228 15.64 11.61 -29.06
CA ILE A 228 15.91 12.49 -27.93
C ILE A 228 14.82 12.33 -26.86
N GLY A 229 13.56 12.24 -27.25
CA GLY A 229 12.45 12.00 -26.32
C GLY A 229 12.58 10.68 -25.56
N ARG A 230 13.03 9.61 -26.22
CA ARG A 230 13.26 8.31 -25.59
C ARG A 230 14.49 8.28 -24.71
N ILE A 231 15.59 8.91 -25.12
CA ILE A 231 16.79 9.09 -24.30
C ILE A 231 16.43 9.86 -23.02
N LYS A 232 15.70 10.98 -23.15
CA LYS A 232 15.19 11.74 -21.99
C LYS A 232 14.34 10.85 -21.08
N ASN A 233 13.45 10.03 -21.64
CA ASN A 233 12.63 9.12 -20.84
C ASN A 233 13.47 8.06 -20.10
N ILE A 234 14.48 7.49 -20.76
CA ILE A 234 15.42 6.54 -20.15
C ILE A 234 16.25 7.23 -19.06
N ILE A 235 16.76 8.43 -19.30
CA ILE A 235 17.53 9.21 -18.31
C ILE A 235 16.62 9.59 -17.14
N THR A 236 15.43 10.14 -17.37
CA THR A 236 14.51 10.51 -16.28
C THR A 236 14.10 9.29 -15.45
N LYS A 237 13.84 8.15 -16.10
CA LYS A 237 13.57 6.89 -15.40
C LYS A 237 14.82 6.39 -14.67
N GLY A 238 15.98 6.37 -15.32
CA GLY A 238 17.26 6.00 -14.72
C GLY A 238 17.63 6.90 -13.53
N MET A 239 17.39 8.21 -13.59
CA MET A 239 17.62 9.12 -12.48
C MET A 239 16.63 8.90 -11.33
N LYS A 240 15.37 8.58 -11.65
CA LYS A 240 14.33 8.27 -10.64
C LYS A 240 14.49 6.89 -10.00
N PHE A 241 15.19 5.96 -10.66
CA PHE A 241 15.23 4.55 -10.31
C PHE A 241 16.65 3.96 -10.20
N GLY A 242 17.72 4.77 -10.35
CA GLY A 242 19.13 4.39 -10.35
C GLY A 242 19.75 4.26 -11.75
N LEU A 243 20.74 5.12 -12.09
CA LEU A 243 21.42 5.14 -13.40
C LEU A 243 22.26 3.87 -13.66
N GLU A 244 22.70 3.18 -12.62
CA GLU A 244 23.55 1.98 -12.73
C GLU A 244 22.85 0.76 -13.35
N GLU A 245 21.52 0.65 -13.25
CA GLU A 245 20.76 -0.40 -13.96
C GLU A 245 20.65 -0.13 -15.46
N VAL A 246 20.70 1.14 -15.90
CA VAL A 246 20.83 1.46 -17.34
C VAL A 246 22.18 0.98 -17.86
N ASN A 247 23.24 1.08 -17.04
CA ASN A 247 24.57 0.59 -17.40
C ASN A 247 24.63 -0.94 -17.49
N LYS A 248 23.97 -1.68 -16.58
CA LYS A 248 23.89 -3.15 -16.67
C LYS A 248 23.01 -3.68 -17.80
N ILE A 249 22.14 -2.84 -18.37
CA ILE A 249 21.36 -3.18 -19.57
C ILE A 249 22.19 -2.90 -20.85
N THR A 250 23.27 -2.13 -20.75
CA THR A 250 24.16 -1.77 -21.88
C THR A 250 25.41 -2.64 -21.99
N GLU A 251 25.73 -3.44 -20.98
CA GLU A 251 26.72 -4.53 -21.00
C GLU A 251 26.09 -5.87 -21.44
#